data_AF-A0A2A5M8M8-F1
#
_entry.id   AF-A0A2A5M8M8-F1
#
_cell.length_a   1.000
_cell.length_b   1.000
_cell.length_c   1.000
_cell.angle_alpha   90.00
_cell.angle_beta   90.00
_cell.angle_gamma   90.00
#
_symmetry.space_group_name_H-M   'P 1'
#
loop_
_entity.id
_entity.type
_entity.pdbx_description
1 polymer ?
#
loop_
_entity_poly.entity_id
_entity_poly.type
_entity_poly.pdbx_seq_one_letter_code
_entity_poly.pdbx_strand_id
1 'polypeptide(L)' 'FQKKNFFLAFFSTFFRILRCNPFFKGGFDYPRVSKNFYPMNLCFKPIFLAKKQLCFLYIPYKNKSFYLIKIIFKRTNQ' A
#
# COMPACT_ATOMS: atom_id res chain seq x y z
N PHE A 1 -9.44 9.60 -28.30
CA PHE A 1 -10.59 10.52 -28.41
C PHE A 1 -11.19 10.61 -29.82
N GLN A 2 -10.44 10.31 -30.89
CA GLN A 2 -10.90 10.60 -32.27
C GLN A 2 -11.76 9.51 -32.96
N LYS A 3 -11.95 8.31 -32.36
CA LYS A 3 -12.66 7.17 -32.98
C LYS A 3 -13.81 6.57 -32.16
N LYS A 4 -14.03 7.00 -30.90
CA LYS A 4 -15.10 6.46 -30.02
C LYS A 4 -15.76 7.60 -29.23
N ASN A 5 -17.04 7.44 -28.91
CA ASN A 5 -17.84 8.40 -28.12
C ASN A 5 -17.03 8.95 -26.93
N PHE A 6 -17.08 10.27 -26.73
CA PHE A 6 -16.31 11.00 -25.71
C PHE A 6 -16.39 10.35 -24.33
N PHE A 7 -17.61 9.98 -23.91
CA PHE A 7 -17.85 9.28 -22.64
C PHE A 7 -17.13 7.94 -22.56
N LEU A 8 -17.18 7.13 -23.62
CA LEU A 8 -16.53 5.83 -23.64
C LEU A 8 -15.00 5.95 -23.56
N ALA A 9 -14.43 6.98 -24.20
CA ALA A 9 -13.01 7.28 -24.09
C ALA A 9 -12.63 7.67 -22.65
N PHE A 10 -13.42 8.54 -22.02
CA PHE A 10 -13.23 8.97 -20.63
C PHE A 10 -13.31 7.80 -19.65
N PHE A 11 -14.35 6.97 -19.73
CA PHE A 11 -14.48 5.79 -18.87
C PHE A 11 -13.33 4.80 -19.10
N SER A 12 -12.92 4.58 -20.35
CA SER A 12 -11.80 3.68 -20.66
C SER A 12 -10.48 4.16 -20.06
N THR A 13 -10.19 5.46 -20.11
CA THR A 13 -9.00 6.03 -19.47
C THR A 13 -9.11 5.97 -17.95
N PHE A 14 -10.28 6.28 -17.39
CA PHE A 14 -10.52 6.23 -15.95
C PHE A 14 -10.36 4.82 -15.39
N PHE A 15 -10.95 3.81 -16.03
CA PHE A 15 -10.77 2.41 -15.65
C PHE A 15 -9.33 1.94 -15.79
N ARG A 16 -8.58 2.45 -16.77
CA ARG A 16 -7.16 2.14 -16.93
C ARG A 16 -6.33 2.69 -15.76
N ILE A 17 -6.59 3.92 -15.32
CA ILE A 17 -5.94 4.52 -14.16
C ILE A 17 -6.30 3.75 -12.88
N LEU A 18 -7.57 3.38 -12.70
CA LEU A 18 -8.03 2.59 -11.56
C LEU A 18 -7.39 1.19 -11.50
N ARG A 19 -7.24 0.51 -12.65
CA ARG A 19 -6.55 -0.79 -12.71
C ARG A 19 -5.07 -0.67 -12.34
N CYS A 20 -4.43 0.46 -12.68
CA CYS A 20 -3.05 0.74 -12.28
C CYS A 20 -2.93 1.22 -10.82
N ASN A 21 -4.05 1.50 -10.14
CA ASN A 21 -4.01 1.92 -8.75
C ASN A 21 -3.70 0.70 -7.86
N PRO A 22 -2.66 0.77 -7.01
CA PRO A 22 -2.25 -0.31 -6.13
C PRO A 22 -3.33 -0.89 -5.21
N PHE A 23 -4.40 -0.13 -4.93
CA PHE A 23 -5.51 -0.58 -4.08
C PHE A 23 -6.53 -1.46 -4.81
N PHE A 24 -6.45 -1.57 -6.14
CA PHE A 24 -7.38 -2.37 -6.95
C PHE A 24 -6.70 -3.62 -7.51
N LYS A 25 -7.51 -4.67 -7.71
CA LYS A 25 -7.06 -5.99 -8.20
C LYS A 25 -6.53 -5.84 -9.64
N GLY A 26 -5.20 -5.87 -9.80
CA GLY A 26 -4.51 -5.68 -11.08
C GLY A 26 -3.45 -4.56 -11.09
N GLY A 27 -3.26 -3.84 -9.98
CA GLY A 27 -2.17 -2.87 -9.80
C GLY A 27 -0.80 -3.52 -9.57
N PHE A 28 0.17 -2.72 -9.10
CA PHE A 28 1.54 -3.17 -8.81
C PHE A 28 1.57 -4.32 -7.79
N ASP A 29 2.33 -5.39 -8.10
CA ASP A 29 2.53 -6.51 -7.17
C ASP A 29 3.44 -6.06 -6.01
N TYR A 30 2.81 -5.73 -4.88
CA TYR A 30 3.56 -5.47 -3.65
C TYR A 30 4.22 -6.75 -3.15
N PRO A 31 5.44 -6.64 -2.57
CA PRO A 31 6.09 -7.76 -1.94
C PRO A 31 5.18 -8.32 -0.84
N ARG A 32 4.75 -9.56 -1.02
CA ARG A 32 3.92 -10.29 -0.06
C ARG A 32 4.81 -11.08 0.87
N VAL A 33 4.64 -10.83 2.16
CA VAL A 33 5.39 -11.52 3.22
C VAL A 33 4.40 -12.32 4.05
N SER A 34 4.63 -13.62 4.20
CA SER A 34 3.92 -14.43 5.18
C SER A 34 4.68 -14.36 6.49
N LYS A 35 4.05 -13.84 7.55
CA LYS A 35 4.67 -13.77 8.86
C LYS A 35 3.62 -14.04 9.93
N ASN A 36 3.93 -14.98 10.83
CA ASN A 36 3.13 -15.23 12.01
C ASN A 36 3.47 -14.16 13.05
N PHE A 37 2.62 -13.14 13.17
CA PHE A 37 2.71 -12.18 14.27
C PHE A 37 2.13 -12.82 15.52
N TYR A 38 2.98 -13.07 16.52
CA TYR A 38 2.51 -13.38 17.87
C TYR A 38 2.23 -12.06 18.60
N PRO A 39 1.07 -11.91 19.27
CA PRO A 39 0.69 -10.66 19.93
C PRO A 39 1.69 -10.21 20.99
N MET A 40 2.44 -11.14 21.60
CA MET A 40 3.53 -10.87 22.54
C MET A 40 4.66 -9.99 21.94
N ASN A 41 4.83 -9.96 20.62
CA ASN A 41 5.88 -9.20 19.95
C ASN A 41 5.39 -7.85 19.39
N LEU A 42 4.12 -7.50 19.57
CA LEU A 42 3.55 -6.24 19.09
C LEU A 42 3.68 -5.17 20.18
N CYS A 43 4.79 -4.42 20.15
CA CYS A 43 4.97 -3.26 21.02
C CYS A 43 4.49 -1.99 20.32
N PHE A 44 3.27 -1.55 20.62
CA PHE A 44 2.75 -0.26 20.16
C PHE A 44 3.30 0.87 21.05
N LYS A 45 4.52 1.32 20.74
CA LYS A 45 5.07 2.51 21.39
C LYS A 45 4.51 3.77 20.73
N PRO A 46 4.17 4.81 21.49
CA PRO A 46 3.84 6.10 20.92
C PRO A 46 5.07 6.65 20.17
N ILE A 47 4.83 7.41 19.11
CA ILE A 47 5.86 7.83 18.13
C ILE A 47 7.03 8.58 18.79
N PHE A 48 6.79 9.35 19.85
CA PHE A 48 7.83 10.07 20.58
C PHE A 48 8.77 9.16 21.39
N LEU A 49 8.33 7.94 21.76
CA LEU A 49 9.15 6.94 22.44
C LEU A 49 9.81 5.95 21.47
N ALA A 50 9.54 6.06 20.18
CA ALA A 50 10.14 5.19 19.17
C ALA A 50 11.59 5.63 18.92
N LYS A 51 12.57 4.86 19.41
CA LYS A 51 14.00 5.06 19.15
C LYS A 51 14.37 5.00 17.65
N LYS A 52 13.50 4.42 16.81
CA LYS A 52 13.70 4.26 15.36
C LYS A 52 12.39 4.56 14.63
N GLN A 53 12.48 5.31 13.54
CA GLN A 53 11.33 5.59 12.68
C GLN A 53 10.84 4.31 12.00
N LEU A 54 9.53 4.17 11.87
CA LEU A 54 8.90 3.11 11.08
C LEU A 54 9.25 3.30 9.60
N CYS A 55 10.02 2.36 9.03
CA CYS A 55 10.37 2.38 7.61
C CYS A 55 9.43 1.52 6.75
N PHE A 56 8.73 0.56 7.36
CA PHE A 56 7.88 -0.40 6.67
C PHE A 56 6.53 -0.54 7.36
N LEU A 57 5.48 -0.60 6.55
CA LEU A 57 4.11 -0.85 6.96
C LEU A 57 3.69 -2.24 6.46
N TYR A 58 3.09 -3.03 7.35
CA TYR A 58 2.51 -4.32 7.04
C TYR A 58 1.01 -4.16 6.91
N ILE A 59 0.47 -4.30 5.70
CA ILE A 59 -0.98 -4.26 5.46
C ILE A 59 -1.50 -5.69 5.39
N PRO A 60 -2.50 -6.08 6.20
CA PRO A 60 -3.02 -7.44 6.18
C PRO A 60 -3.59 -7.77 4.80
N TYR A 61 -3.16 -8.91 4.27
CA TYR A 61 -3.69 -9.55 3.09
C TYR A 61 -4.10 -10.99 3.43
N LYS A 62 -4.97 -11.59 2.62
CA LYS A 62 -5.63 -12.87 2.91
C LYS A 62 -4.67 -13.93 3.50
N ASN A 63 -5.16 -14.74 4.45
CA ASN A 63 -4.44 -15.88 5.04
C ASN A 63 -3.05 -15.55 5.63
N LYS A 64 -2.97 -14.76 6.70
CA LYS A 64 -1.72 -14.44 7.44
C LYS A 64 -0.59 -13.90 6.56
N SER A 65 -0.94 -13.35 5.41
CA SER A 65 0.02 -12.71 4.51
C SER A 65 -0.13 -11.20 4.64
N PHE A 66 0.93 -10.47 4.37
CA PHE A 66 0.97 -9.03 4.53
C PHE A 66 1.65 -8.41 3.33
N TYR A 67 1.13 -7.28 2.88
CA TYR A 67 1.87 -6.43 1.95
C TYR A 67 2.87 -5.59 2.72
N LEU A 68 4.11 -5.59 2.24
CA LEU A 68 5.18 -4.78 2.80
C LEU A 68 5.28 -3.49 1.99
N ILE A 69 4.94 -2.36 2.62
CA ILE A 69 5.05 -1.03 2.00
C ILE A 69 6.16 -0.26 2.69
N LYS A 70 7.13 0.23 1.91
CA LYS A 70 8.17 1.11 2.42
C LYS A 70 7.60 2.54 2.55
N ILE A 71 7.71 3.12 3.74
CA ILE A 71 7.39 4.52 3.97
C ILE A 71 8.58 5.34 3.47
N ILE A 72 8.37 6.11 2.40
CA ILE A 72 9.42 6.92 1.76
C ILE A 72 9.57 8.27 2.47
N PHE A 73 8.50 8.77 3.10
CA PHE A 73 8.50 10.03 3.82
C PHE A 73 9.34 9.91 5.11
N LYS A 74 10.58 10.37 5.04
CA LYS A 74 11.44 10.55 6.20
C LYS A 74 10.97 11.81 6.93
N ARG A 75 10.53 11.67 8.18
CA ARG A 75 10.19 12.82 9.01
C ARG A 75 11.50 13.30 9.63
N THR A 76 12.02 14.40 9.13
CA THR A 76 13.10 15.12 9.81
C THR A 76 12.49 15.70 11.07
N ASN A 77 12.79 15.11 12.23
CA ASN A 77 12.51 15.78 13.50
C ASN A 77 13.55 16.90 13.60
N GLN A 78 13.14 18.12 13.23
CA GLN A 78 13.82 19.34 13.68
C GLN A 78 13.58 19.52 15.17
#